data_AF-A0A9W8FJF6-F1
#
_entry.id   AF-A0A9W8FJF6-F1
#
_cell.length_a   1.000
_cell.length_b   1.000
_cell.length_c   1.000
_cell.angle_alpha   90.00
_cell.angle_beta   90.00
_cell.angle_gamma   90.00
#
_symmetry.space_group_name_H-M   'P 1'
#
loop_
_entity.id
_entity.type
_entity.pdbx_description
1 polymer ?
#
loop_
_entity_poly.entity_id
_entity_poly.type
_entity_poly.pdbx_seq_one_letter_code
_entity_poly.pdbx_strand_id
1 'polypeptide(L)'
;MPEGSMQSGRGSKRAAPSSSEVDESKRARRPKDHIAECDDTECTGCASGAIVLDTDVLSLSARELVAMAEQEHEDGASRAVVVKLYETALDKFGDEASLAHASALLRFAEFVEYTEFASEAIRIADGVATDSKADKACLLLVRGRAHVLLVCLNPSNWRDPQEESDEEDESGDAISSIDKEMLSRGMDEISRALHLLRESNEDDAAASVAETKDTLVALLAQNEQHSLVGHLRIAIMDRALDLACAAARWVVEADAIGVRNTSCDNTCMLASRTAVAWALAVTASAEPAVDGETIKARTAPATKYLEARTSSAAACKLHAQLLIVLSSILGDEDEAIGAFDAAIEALQRAHELDPKDEDVVCQLEDLGMEL
;
A
#
# COMPACT_ATOMS: atom_id res chain seq x y z
N MET A 1 -65.97 -46.69 -11.11
CA MET A 1 -65.80 -45.34 -11.68
C MET A 1 -64.37 -44.90 -11.41
N PRO A 2 -63.68 -44.34 -12.41
CA PRO A 2 -62.29 -44.65 -12.69
C PRO A 2 -61.37 -43.41 -12.64
N GLU A 3 -60.09 -43.62 -13.01
CA GLU A 3 -59.10 -42.64 -13.50
C GLU A 3 -58.53 -41.69 -12.41
N GLY A 4 -57.22 -41.62 -12.15
CA GLY A 4 -56.07 -41.81 -13.04
C GLY A 4 -55.60 -40.45 -13.54
N SER A 5 -54.57 -39.86 -12.92
CA SER A 5 -53.73 -38.85 -13.57
C SER A 5 -52.38 -38.74 -12.89
N MET A 6 -51.42 -39.48 -13.44
CA MET A 6 -49.99 -39.20 -13.35
C MET A 6 -49.63 -38.23 -14.49
N GLN A 7 -48.98 -37.11 -14.17
CA GLN A 7 -48.18 -36.33 -15.13
C GLN A 7 -46.87 -35.97 -14.41
N SER A 8 -45.76 -36.65 -14.73
CA SER A 8 -44.75 -36.25 -15.73
C SER A 8 -44.29 -34.80 -15.51
N GLY A 9 -43.11 -34.56 -14.94
CA GLY A 9 -41.84 -34.84 -15.58
C GLY A 9 -41.40 -33.62 -16.40
N ARG A 10 -40.91 -32.56 -15.74
CA ARG A 10 -40.17 -31.48 -16.39
C ARG A 10 -38.69 -31.63 -16.07
N GLY A 11 -37.97 -32.26 -17.00
CA GLY A 11 -36.52 -32.23 -17.05
C GLY A 11 -36.03 -30.82 -17.35
N SER A 12 -35.37 -30.20 -16.38
CA SER A 12 -34.64 -28.96 -16.57
C SER A 12 -33.30 -29.30 -17.23
N LYS A 13 -33.18 -29.01 -18.53
CA LYS A 13 -31.91 -29.09 -19.27
C LYS A 13 -30.97 -28.02 -18.71
N ARG A 14 -29.96 -28.44 -17.96
CA ARG A 14 -28.78 -27.60 -17.65
C ARG A 14 -28.12 -27.23 -18.97
N ALA A 15 -28.21 -25.96 -19.34
CA ALA A 15 -27.33 -25.35 -20.32
C ALA A 15 -25.91 -25.31 -19.73
N ALA A 16 -24.94 -25.75 -20.52
CA ALA A 16 -23.53 -25.61 -20.21
C ALA A 16 -23.17 -24.11 -20.12
N PRO A 17 -22.23 -23.71 -19.25
CA PRO A 17 -21.71 -22.36 -19.26
C PRO A 17 -20.96 -22.15 -20.58
N SER A 18 -21.44 -21.19 -21.38
CA SER A 18 -20.70 -20.64 -22.50
C SER A 18 -19.41 -20.04 -21.97
N SER A 19 -18.29 -20.44 -22.55
CA SER A 19 -16.99 -19.79 -22.41
C SER A 19 -17.15 -18.28 -22.53
N SER A 20 -16.88 -17.57 -21.43
CA SER A 20 -16.74 -16.12 -21.42
C SER A 20 -15.56 -15.76 -22.32
N GLU A 21 -15.86 -15.15 -23.47
CA GLU A 21 -14.91 -14.30 -24.17
C GLU A 21 -14.45 -13.24 -23.16
N VAL A 22 -13.19 -13.31 -22.77
CA VAL A 22 -12.56 -12.27 -21.94
C VAL A 22 -12.51 -11.02 -22.81
N ASP A 23 -13.21 -9.99 -22.36
CA ASP A 23 -13.35 -8.70 -23.03
C ASP A 23 -11.97 -7.99 -23.03
N GLU A 24 -11.11 -8.30 -23.99
CA GLU A 24 -9.77 -7.69 -24.18
C GLU A 24 -9.83 -6.21 -24.64
N SER A 25 -10.99 -5.57 -24.57
CA SER A 25 -11.33 -4.43 -25.43
C SER A 25 -10.79 -3.05 -24.99
N LYS A 26 -9.92 -2.92 -23.97
CA LYS A 26 -9.44 -1.58 -23.53
C LYS A 26 -8.00 -1.53 -22.99
N ARG A 27 -7.11 -2.45 -23.41
CA ARG A 27 -5.70 -2.40 -22.98
C ARG A 27 -4.85 -1.52 -23.90
N ALA A 28 -3.98 -0.70 -23.29
CA ALA A 28 -2.97 0.03 -24.02
C ALA A 28 -2.03 -0.94 -24.76
N ARG A 29 -1.99 -0.85 -26.10
CA ARG A 29 -1.17 -1.76 -26.91
C ARG A 29 0.31 -1.40 -26.80
N ARG A 30 1.15 -2.39 -26.49
CA ARG A 30 2.61 -2.24 -26.59
C ARG A 30 3.01 -2.10 -28.06
N PRO A 31 3.78 -1.07 -28.46
CA PRO A 31 4.43 -1.06 -29.77
C PRO A 31 5.40 -2.23 -29.83
N LYS A 32 5.31 -3.05 -30.89
CA LYS A 32 6.16 -4.24 -31.09
C LYS A 32 7.45 -3.94 -31.85
N ASP A 33 7.67 -2.69 -32.26
CA ASP A 33 8.75 -2.32 -33.15
C ASP A 33 9.91 -1.66 -32.39
N HIS A 34 11.11 -2.20 -32.57
CA HIS A 34 12.35 -1.59 -32.08
C HIS A 34 12.69 -0.34 -32.88
N ILE A 35 13.41 0.61 -32.27
CA ILE A 35 14.13 1.61 -33.05
C ILE A 35 15.15 0.90 -33.96
N ALA A 36 15.27 1.37 -35.20
CA ALA A 36 16.07 0.71 -36.25
C ALA A 36 17.57 0.57 -35.91
N GLU A 37 18.04 1.23 -34.85
CA GLU A 37 19.41 1.25 -34.35
C GLU A 37 19.59 0.45 -33.04
N CYS A 38 18.58 -0.29 -32.59
CA CYS A 38 18.75 -1.20 -31.46
C CYS A 38 19.38 -2.53 -31.92
N ASP A 39 20.67 -2.66 -31.67
CA ASP A 39 21.43 -3.90 -31.92
C ASP A 39 21.36 -4.90 -30.74
N ASP A 40 20.66 -4.56 -29.67
CA ASP A 40 20.50 -5.41 -28.49
C ASP A 40 19.38 -6.43 -28.72
N THR A 41 19.77 -7.68 -28.95
CA THR A 41 18.87 -8.81 -29.20
C THR A 41 18.03 -9.21 -27.99
N GLU A 42 18.37 -8.72 -26.78
CA GLU A 42 17.61 -8.93 -25.55
C GLU A 42 16.85 -7.68 -25.10
N CYS A 43 16.95 -6.57 -25.84
CA CYS A 43 16.19 -5.38 -25.51
C CYS A 43 14.69 -5.67 -25.56
N THR A 44 13.94 -5.34 -24.51
CA THR A 44 12.47 -5.50 -24.45
C THR A 44 11.71 -4.17 -24.48
N GLY A 45 12.41 -3.03 -24.63
CA GLY A 45 11.79 -1.71 -24.36
C GLY A 45 12.48 -0.46 -24.92
N CYS A 46 13.43 -0.58 -25.85
CA CYS A 46 14.13 0.53 -26.50
C CYS A 46 13.30 1.18 -27.63
N ALA A 47 12.02 0.86 -27.77
CA ALA A 47 11.11 1.59 -28.62
C ALA A 47 10.94 3.01 -28.04
N SER A 48 11.84 3.93 -28.40
CA SER A 48 11.77 5.36 -28.12
C SER A 48 10.63 6.05 -28.90
N GLY A 49 9.57 5.31 -29.24
CA GLY A 49 8.34 5.84 -29.79
C GLY A 49 7.46 6.32 -28.65
N ALA A 50 6.89 7.51 -28.78
CA ALA A 50 5.87 7.97 -27.84
C ALA A 50 4.76 6.91 -27.75
N ILE A 51 4.41 6.50 -26.53
CA ILE A 51 3.26 5.62 -26.31
C ILE A 51 2.02 6.38 -26.76
N VAL A 52 1.35 5.85 -27.78
CA VAL A 52 0.09 6.39 -28.30
C VAL A 52 -1.02 5.60 -27.64
N LEU A 53 -1.82 6.26 -26.82
CA LEU A 53 -3.04 5.68 -26.27
C LEU A 53 -4.08 5.57 -27.38
N ASP A 54 -4.84 4.47 -27.39
CA ASP A 54 -5.93 4.28 -28.35
C ASP A 54 -6.98 5.39 -28.21
N THR A 55 -7.68 5.72 -29.29
CA THR A 55 -8.70 6.80 -29.31
C THR A 55 -9.80 6.60 -28.27
N ASP A 56 -10.12 5.34 -27.96
CA ASP A 56 -11.12 4.99 -26.96
C ASP A 56 -10.63 5.31 -25.55
N VAL A 57 -9.33 5.11 -25.27
CA VAL A 57 -8.70 5.51 -24.00
C VAL A 57 -8.66 7.03 -23.89
N LEU A 58 -8.32 7.72 -24.98
CA LEU A 58 -8.34 9.20 -25.04
C LEU A 58 -9.75 9.78 -24.86
N SER A 59 -10.82 9.00 -24.97
CA SER A 59 -12.18 9.46 -24.73
C SER A 59 -12.60 9.43 -23.25
N LEU A 60 -11.85 8.72 -22.39
CA LEU A 60 -12.13 8.57 -20.96
C LEU A 60 -11.97 9.90 -20.20
N SER A 61 -12.70 10.08 -19.11
CA SER A 61 -12.52 11.22 -18.21
C SER A 61 -11.17 11.17 -17.50
N ALA A 62 -10.73 12.30 -16.93
CA ALA A 62 -9.47 12.37 -16.16
C ALA A 62 -9.45 11.34 -15.01
N ARG A 63 -10.57 11.18 -14.29
CA ARG A 63 -10.69 10.20 -13.19
C ARG A 63 -10.63 8.75 -13.69
N GLU A 64 -11.25 8.46 -14.82
CA GLU A 64 -11.18 7.12 -15.42
C GLU A 64 -9.76 6.79 -15.91
N LEU A 65 -9.01 7.78 -16.40
CA LEU A 65 -7.60 7.60 -16.77
C LEU A 65 -6.70 7.35 -15.57
N VAL A 66 -6.93 8.04 -14.44
CA VAL A 66 -6.21 7.77 -13.18
C VAL A 66 -6.48 6.35 -12.70
N ALA A 67 -7.75 5.94 -12.64
CA ALA A 67 -8.12 4.59 -12.22
C ALA A 67 -7.53 3.52 -13.18
N MET A 68 -7.47 3.80 -14.48
CA MET A 68 -6.83 2.92 -15.45
C MET A 68 -5.31 2.87 -15.24
N ALA A 69 -4.65 3.98 -14.91
CA ALA A 69 -3.22 4.01 -14.61
C ALA A 69 -2.88 3.14 -13.39
N GLU A 70 -3.70 3.24 -12.34
CA GLU A 70 -3.57 2.43 -11.12
C GLU A 70 -3.78 0.95 -11.41
N GLN A 71 -4.84 0.60 -12.16
CA GLN A 71 -5.09 -0.79 -12.54
C GLN A 71 -3.97 -1.37 -13.41
N GLU A 72 -3.47 -0.62 -14.40
CA GLU A 72 -2.37 -1.06 -15.25
C GLU A 72 -1.07 -1.21 -14.44
N HIS A 73 -0.84 -0.37 -13.43
CA HIS A 73 0.28 -0.54 -12.52
C HIS A 73 0.16 -1.83 -11.71
N GLU A 74 -1.02 -2.11 -11.14
CA GLU A 74 -1.31 -3.36 -10.41
C GLU A 74 -1.19 -4.60 -11.30
N ASP A 75 -1.58 -4.50 -12.57
CA ASP A 75 -1.48 -5.55 -13.58
C ASP A 75 -0.02 -5.77 -14.08
N GLY A 76 0.95 -4.98 -13.60
CA GLY A 76 2.36 -5.07 -14.00
C GLY A 76 2.64 -4.54 -15.40
N ALA A 77 1.85 -3.57 -15.87
CA ALA A 77 2.11 -2.88 -17.12
C ALA A 77 3.45 -2.14 -17.09
N SER A 78 3.98 -1.83 -18.28
CA SER A 78 5.24 -1.08 -18.37
C SER A 78 5.08 0.32 -17.78
N ARG A 79 6.10 0.79 -17.05
CA ARG A 79 6.14 2.12 -16.43
C ARG A 79 5.71 3.24 -17.39
N ALA A 80 6.17 3.18 -18.64
CA ALA A 80 5.87 4.20 -19.65
C ALA A 80 4.36 4.28 -19.99
N VAL A 81 3.61 3.17 -19.96
CA VAL A 81 2.14 3.18 -20.17
C VAL A 81 1.44 3.90 -19.02
N VAL A 82 1.80 3.55 -17.78
CA VAL A 82 1.25 4.16 -16.57
C VAL A 82 1.55 5.65 -16.52
N VAL A 83 2.81 6.05 -16.82
CA VAL A 83 3.18 7.46 -16.97
C VAL A 83 2.29 8.16 -17.99
N LYS A 84 2.09 7.55 -19.18
CA LYS A 84 1.32 8.20 -20.23
C LYS A 84 -0.15 8.38 -19.87
N LEU A 85 -0.73 7.43 -19.13
CA LEU A 85 -2.09 7.53 -18.61
C LEU A 85 -2.22 8.66 -17.60
N TYR A 86 -1.29 8.79 -16.66
CA TYR A 86 -1.26 9.91 -15.72
C TYR A 86 -1.08 11.26 -16.41
N GLU A 87 -0.11 11.41 -17.31
CA GLU A 87 0.08 12.64 -18.09
C GLU A 87 -1.21 13.05 -18.81
N THR A 88 -1.87 12.09 -19.48
CA THR A 88 -3.12 12.34 -20.20
C THR A 88 -4.25 12.71 -19.23
N ALA A 89 -4.30 12.12 -18.04
CA ALA A 89 -5.26 12.48 -17.02
C ALA A 89 -5.05 13.91 -16.51
N LEU A 90 -3.79 14.29 -16.24
CA LEU A 90 -3.42 15.63 -15.78
C LEU A 90 -3.70 16.70 -16.83
N ASP A 91 -3.40 16.43 -18.11
CA ASP A 91 -3.77 17.31 -19.23
C ASP A 91 -5.29 17.55 -19.28
N LYS A 92 -6.10 16.53 -18.93
CA LYS A 92 -7.56 16.64 -18.90
C LYS A 92 -8.12 17.35 -17.67
N PHE A 93 -7.44 17.29 -16.54
CA PHE A 93 -7.80 18.13 -15.39
C PHE A 93 -7.54 19.62 -15.71
N GLY A 94 -6.50 19.93 -16.48
CA GLY A 94 -6.17 21.29 -16.88
C GLY A 94 -5.98 22.20 -15.66
N ASP A 95 -6.65 23.35 -15.64
CA ASP A 95 -6.56 24.32 -14.53
C ASP A 95 -7.60 24.08 -13.41
N GLU A 96 -8.27 22.91 -13.39
CA GLU A 96 -9.30 22.61 -12.39
C GLU A 96 -8.68 22.50 -10.99
N ALA A 97 -9.06 23.40 -10.08
CA ALA A 97 -8.72 23.30 -8.67
C ALA A 97 -9.69 22.35 -7.95
N SER A 98 -9.40 21.05 -7.99
CA SER A 98 -10.18 20.03 -7.29
C SER A 98 -9.32 19.02 -6.54
N LEU A 99 -9.90 18.38 -5.51
CA LEU A 99 -9.22 17.34 -4.75
C LEU A 99 -8.81 16.16 -5.62
N ALA A 100 -9.64 15.80 -6.62
CA ALA A 100 -9.31 14.72 -7.54
C ALA A 100 -8.05 15.04 -8.37
N HIS A 101 -7.87 16.29 -8.78
CA HIS A 101 -6.67 16.72 -9.48
C HIS A 101 -5.43 16.68 -8.56
N ALA A 102 -5.54 17.21 -7.34
CA ALA A 102 -4.46 17.16 -6.36
C ALA A 102 -4.05 15.71 -6.01
N SER A 103 -5.02 14.82 -5.79
CA SER A 103 -4.75 13.39 -5.56
C SER A 103 -4.08 12.71 -6.76
N ALA A 104 -4.51 13.04 -7.98
CA ALA A 104 -3.90 12.50 -9.21
C ALA A 104 -2.44 12.93 -9.38
N LEU A 105 -2.14 14.21 -9.12
CA LEU A 105 -0.76 14.72 -9.11
C LEU A 105 0.10 14.02 -8.08
N LEU A 106 -0.43 13.82 -6.87
CA LEU A 106 0.31 13.16 -5.80
C LEU A 106 0.60 11.68 -6.13
N ARG A 107 -0.38 10.95 -6.66
CA ARG A 107 -0.19 9.58 -7.16
C ARG A 107 0.87 9.50 -8.25
N PHE A 108 0.83 10.45 -9.17
CA PHE A 108 1.83 10.52 -10.22
C PHE A 108 3.22 10.84 -9.66
N ALA A 109 3.31 11.77 -8.70
CA ALA A 109 4.54 12.13 -8.02
C ALA A 109 5.22 10.94 -7.34
N GLU A 110 4.45 10.07 -6.69
CA GLU A 110 4.96 8.83 -6.08
C GLU A 110 5.46 7.84 -7.12
N PHE A 111 4.72 7.71 -8.23
CA PHE A 111 5.06 6.77 -9.28
C PHE A 111 6.34 7.20 -10.03
N VAL A 112 6.47 8.48 -10.34
CA VAL A 112 7.63 9.02 -11.07
C VAL A 112 8.76 9.52 -10.18
N GLU A 113 8.54 9.59 -8.86
CA GLU A 113 9.49 10.11 -7.87
C GLU A 113 9.90 11.56 -8.14
N TYR A 114 8.93 12.43 -8.45
CA TYR A 114 9.17 13.81 -8.86
C TYR A 114 8.49 14.83 -7.93
N THR A 115 9.31 15.62 -7.23
CA THR A 115 8.88 16.54 -6.16
C THR A 115 8.02 17.72 -6.64
N GLU A 116 8.16 18.14 -7.89
CA GLU A 116 7.36 19.25 -8.44
C GLU A 116 5.88 18.90 -8.47
N PHE A 117 5.52 17.65 -8.79
CA PHE A 117 4.12 17.21 -8.77
C PHE A 117 3.54 17.17 -7.36
N ALA A 118 4.34 16.77 -6.36
CA ALA A 118 3.92 16.81 -4.96
C ALA A 118 3.70 18.25 -4.45
N SER A 119 4.59 19.18 -4.83
CA SER A 119 4.46 20.60 -4.52
C SER A 119 3.24 21.22 -5.18
N GLU A 120 2.98 20.86 -6.44
CA GLU A 120 1.81 21.30 -7.19
C GLU A 120 0.52 20.74 -6.60
N ALA A 121 0.51 19.47 -6.15
CA ALA A 121 -0.63 18.88 -5.46
C ALA A 121 -1.02 19.69 -4.20
N ILE A 122 -0.04 20.14 -3.40
CA ILE A 122 -0.28 21.02 -2.25
C ILE A 122 -0.88 22.35 -2.70
N ARG A 123 -0.33 22.97 -3.74
CA ARG A 123 -0.81 24.25 -4.28
C ARG A 123 -2.27 24.15 -4.73
N ILE A 124 -2.62 23.08 -5.44
CA ILE A 124 -3.99 22.82 -5.89
C ILE A 124 -4.90 22.56 -4.69
N ALA A 125 -4.49 21.71 -3.75
CA ALA A 125 -5.26 21.39 -2.54
C ALA A 125 -5.57 22.65 -1.71
N ASP A 126 -4.61 23.57 -1.56
CA ASP A 126 -4.80 24.85 -0.85
C ASP A 126 -5.79 25.79 -1.56
N GLY A 127 -6.00 25.61 -2.87
CA GLY A 127 -6.99 26.34 -3.65
C GLY A 127 -8.42 25.77 -3.57
N VAL A 128 -8.60 24.56 -3.02
CA VAL A 128 -9.92 23.92 -2.95
C VAL A 128 -10.71 24.42 -1.74
N ALA A 129 -11.90 24.97 -1.98
CA ALA A 129 -12.86 25.24 -0.92
C ALA A 129 -13.55 23.95 -0.48
N THR A 130 -13.57 23.67 0.83
CA THR A 130 -14.21 22.47 1.40
C THR A 130 -15.33 22.87 2.35
N ASP A 131 -16.55 22.44 2.07
CA ASP A 131 -17.71 22.69 2.93
C ASP A 131 -18.02 21.52 3.88
N SER A 132 -17.58 20.30 3.53
CA SER A 132 -17.80 19.09 4.32
C SER A 132 -16.58 18.72 5.18
N LYS A 133 -16.82 18.02 6.29
CA LYS A 133 -15.73 17.46 7.13
C LYS A 133 -14.93 16.41 6.35
N ALA A 134 -15.59 15.63 5.49
CA ALA A 134 -14.97 14.59 4.68
C ALA A 134 -14.00 15.21 3.65
N ASP A 135 -14.44 16.21 2.90
CA ASP A 135 -13.56 16.91 1.93
C ASP A 135 -12.37 17.55 2.63
N LYS A 136 -12.59 18.15 3.82
CA LYS A 136 -11.52 18.73 4.62
C LYS A 136 -10.53 17.67 5.11
N ALA A 137 -11.00 16.47 5.44
CA ALA A 137 -10.12 15.36 5.80
C ALA A 137 -9.32 14.87 4.59
N CYS A 138 -9.94 14.68 3.43
CA CYS A 138 -9.26 14.30 2.19
C CYS A 138 -8.20 15.34 1.80
N LEU A 139 -8.52 16.64 1.91
CA LEU A 139 -7.58 17.73 1.70
C LEU A 139 -6.35 17.61 2.62
N LEU A 140 -6.57 17.31 3.89
CA LEU A 140 -5.49 17.13 4.87
C LEU A 140 -4.68 15.86 4.60
N LEU A 141 -5.29 14.77 4.12
CA LEU A 141 -4.57 13.56 3.72
C LEU A 141 -3.66 13.81 2.52
N VAL A 142 -4.18 14.47 1.47
CA VAL A 142 -3.40 14.83 0.28
C VAL A 142 -2.20 15.71 0.65
N ARG A 143 -2.42 16.77 1.44
CA ARG A 143 -1.32 17.64 1.89
C ARG A 143 -0.32 16.91 2.77
N GLY A 144 -0.83 16.14 3.74
CA GLY A 144 0.03 15.44 4.69
C GLY A 144 0.94 14.45 4.00
N ARG A 145 0.37 13.67 3.07
CA ARG A 145 1.09 12.71 2.23
C ARG A 145 2.07 13.39 1.26
N ALA A 146 1.70 14.52 0.66
CA ALA A 146 2.62 15.30 -0.18
C ALA A 146 3.83 15.84 0.62
N HIS A 147 3.63 16.34 1.84
CA HIS A 147 4.73 16.76 2.70
C HIS A 147 5.66 15.60 3.08
N VAL A 148 5.10 14.42 3.40
CA VAL A 148 5.91 13.22 3.66
C VAL A 148 6.72 12.83 2.42
N LEU A 149 6.09 12.82 1.25
CA LEU A 149 6.74 12.46 -0.01
C LEU A 149 7.89 13.43 -0.35
N LEU A 150 7.70 14.74 -0.15
CA LEU A 150 8.75 15.74 -0.37
C LEU A 150 9.98 15.49 0.50
N VAL A 151 9.79 15.07 1.75
CA VAL A 151 10.89 14.67 2.64
C VAL A 151 11.56 13.38 2.16
N CYS A 152 10.77 12.38 1.74
CA CYS A 152 11.29 11.09 1.27
C CYS A 152 12.06 11.19 -0.04
N LEU A 153 11.66 12.10 -0.94
CA LEU A 153 12.30 12.30 -2.24
C LEU A 153 13.51 13.24 -2.18
N ASN A 154 13.81 13.84 -1.02
CA ASN A 154 14.99 14.68 -0.87
C ASN A 154 16.24 13.77 -0.74
N PRO A 155 17.20 13.81 -1.68
CA PRO A 155 18.35 12.93 -1.67
C PRO A 155 19.24 13.07 -0.43
N SER A 156 19.19 14.21 0.28
CA SER A 156 19.92 14.38 1.54
C SER A 156 19.41 13.49 2.69
N ASN A 157 18.24 12.89 2.52
CA ASN A 157 17.61 12.01 3.51
C ASN A 157 17.82 10.53 3.19
N TRP A 158 18.63 10.22 2.17
CA TRP A 158 18.98 8.87 1.78
C TRP A 158 20.35 8.53 2.36
N ARG A 159 20.50 7.31 2.90
CA ARG A 159 21.81 6.75 3.23
C ARG A 159 22.39 6.06 2.00
N ASP A 160 23.66 6.32 1.69
CA ASP A 160 24.40 5.46 0.79
C ASP A 160 24.80 4.18 1.56
N PRO A 161 24.29 2.99 1.18
CA PRO A 161 24.67 1.74 1.84
C PRO A 161 26.18 1.43 1.76
N GLN A 162 26.92 2.08 0.86
CA GLN A 162 28.36 1.86 0.69
C GLN A 162 29.24 2.82 1.50
N GLU A 163 28.71 3.96 1.95
CA GLU A 163 29.48 4.97 2.70
C GLU A 163 29.56 4.68 4.22
N GLU A 164 28.85 3.68 4.73
CA GLU A 164 28.88 3.32 6.16
C GLU A 164 30.21 2.66 6.63
N SER A 165 31.26 2.59 5.79
CA SER A 165 32.36 1.65 6.04
C SER A 165 33.54 2.12 6.90
N ASP A 166 33.92 3.40 7.03
CA ASP A 166 35.22 3.67 7.68
C ASP A 166 35.43 5.02 8.42
N GLU A 167 34.48 5.95 8.47
CA GLU A 167 34.71 7.24 9.15
C GLU A 167 33.69 7.47 10.28
N GLU A 168 34.20 7.50 11.53
CA GLU A 168 33.49 7.89 12.77
C GLU A 168 33.11 9.40 12.75
N ASP A 169 32.59 9.89 11.64
CA ASP A 169 32.14 11.27 11.51
C ASP A 169 30.84 11.43 12.32
N GLU A 170 31.01 11.93 13.54
CA GLU A 170 29.97 12.37 14.49
C GLU A 170 29.00 13.44 13.92
N SER A 171 29.05 13.77 12.62
CA SER A 171 28.05 14.59 11.94
C SER A 171 26.78 13.83 11.53
N GLY A 172 26.65 12.56 11.95
CA GLY A 172 25.59 11.63 11.57
C GLY A 172 24.16 12.20 11.60
N ASP A 173 23.45 11.94 10.50
CA ASP A 173 21.99 11.97 10.39
C ASP A 173 21.28 13.29 10.78
N ALA A 174 21.94 14.43 10.58
CA ALA A 174 21.28 15.72 10.75
C ALA A 174 20.34 16.02 9.57
N ILE A 175 19.14 15.44 9.60
CA ILE A 175 18.05 15.87 8.72
C ILE A 175 17.87 17.37 8.87
N SER A 176 17.73 18.03 7.72
CA SER A 176 17.60 19.49 7.69
C SER A 176 16.44 19.91 8.58
N SER A 177 16.57 21.04 9.27
CA SER A 177 15.48 21.55 10.11
C SER A 177 14.19 21.76 9.30
N ILE A 178 14.34 22.06 8.00
CA ILE A 178 13.24 22.24 7.05
C ILE A 178 12.51 20.92 6.82
N ASP A 179 13.22 19.83 6.58
CA ASP A 179 12.61 18.50 6.38
C ASP A 179 11.94 17.99 7.66
N LYS A 180 12.53 18.25 8.83
CA LYS A 180 11.89 17.92 10.13
C LYS A 180 10.58 18.67 10.32
N GLU A 181 10.56 19.97 10.02
CA GLU A 181 9.34 20.79 10.09
C GLU A 181 8.29 20.30 9.08
N MET A 182 8.72 19.98 7.85
CA MET A 182 7.83 19.49 6.80
C MET A 182 7.23 18.13 7.14
N LEU A 183 8.02 17.20 7.65
CA LEU A 183 7.55 15.90 8.12
C LEU A 183 6.56 16.07 9.27
N SER A 184 6.91 16.88 10.29
CA SER A 184 6.02 17.15 11.43
C SER A 184 4.69 17.72 10.96
N ARG A 185 4.72 18.68 10.02
CA ARG A 185 3.52 19.25 9.42
C ARG A 185 2.69 18.20 8.68
N GLY A 186 3.34 17.34 7.90
CA GLY A 186 2.66 16.25 7.20
C GLY A 186 1.96 15.28 8.15
N MET A 187 2.65 14.89 9.24
CA MET A 187 2.10 14.00 10.27
C MET A 187 0.96 14.63 11.07
N ASP A 188 1.02 15.94 11.32
CA ASP A 188 -0.07 16.69 11.98
C ASP A 188 -1.30 16.80 11.09
N GLU A 189 -1.11 16.98 9.78
CA GLU A 189 -2.20 17.02 8.80
C GLU A 189 -2.91 15.66 8.71
N ILE A 190 -2.17 14.56 8.61
CA ILE A 190 -2.72 13.18 8.67
C ILE A 190 -3.46 12.96 10.00
N SER A 191 -2.86 13.39 11.12
CA SER A 191 -3.46 13.56 12.46
C SER A 191 -4.87 14.10 12.45
N ARG A 192 -4.97 15.32 11.93
CA ARG A 192 -6.20 16.08 11.92
C ARG A 192 -7.22 15.48 10.96
N ALA A 193 -6.77 14.92 9.83
CA ALA A 193 -7.65 14.22 8.91
C ALA A 193 -8.35 13.06 9.61
N LEU A 194 -7.59 12.19 10.29
CA LEU A 194 -8.15 11.04 11.00
C LEU A 194 -9.16 11.43 12.07
N HIS A 195 -8.89 12.52 12.80
CA HIS A 195 -9.82 13.04 13.78
C HIS A 195 -11.13 13.50 13.13
N LEU A 196 -11.05 14.20 11.99
CA LEU A 196 -12.24 14.65 11.26
C LEU A 196 -13.06 13.47 10.71
N LEU A 197 -12.39 12.44 10.18
CA LEU A 197 -13.05 11.23 9.68
C LEU A 197 -13.76 10.46 10.79
N ARG A 198 -13.16 10.40 11.98
CA ARG A 198 -13.80 9.79 13.15
C ARG A 198 -15.08 10.53 13.58
N GLU A 199 -15.14 11.84 13.34
CA GLU A 199 -16.30 12.66 13.68
C GLU A 199 -17.34 12.80 12.55
N SER A 200 -17.05 12.33 11.33
CA SER A 200 -18.00 12.39 10.23
C SER A 200 -19.07 11.31 10.35
N ASN A 201 -20.26 11.57 9.81
CA ASN A 201 -21.36 10.60 9.80
C ASN A 201 -21.02 9.39 8.91
N GLU A 202 -21.68 8.26 9.16
CA GLU A 202 -21.40 6.96 8.51
C GLU A 202 -21.46 6.98 6.97
N ASP A 203 -22.30 7.82 6.36
CA ASP A 203 -22.46 7.88 4.90
C ASP A 203 -21.20 8.40 4.17
N ASP A 204 -20.37 9.21 4.84
CA ASP A 204 -19.10 9.72 4.29
C ASP A 204 -17.89 8.81 4.60
N ALA A 205 -18.11 7.75 5.38
CA ALA A 205 -17.02 6.88 5.86
C ALA A 205 -16.37 6.06 4.74
N ALA A 206 -17.11 5.68 3.69
CA ALA A 206 -16.58 4.81 2.64
C ALA A 206 -15.47 5.49 1.80
N ALA A 207 -15.70 6.73 1.35
CA ALA A 207 -14.69 7.50 0.61
C ALA A 207 -13.47 7.81 1.49
N SER A 208 -13.73 8.09 2.76
CA SER A 208 -12.74 8.37 3.78
C SER A 208 -11.84 7.17 4.10
N VAL A 209 -12.41 5.96 4.12
CA VAL A 209 -11.68 4.70 4.29
C VAL A 209 -10.82 4.41 3.06
N ALA A 210 -11.31 4.69 1.85
CA ALA A 210 -10.52 4.54 0.63
C ALA A 210 -9.29 5.46 0.64
N GLU A 211 -9.45 6.76 0.90
CA GLU A 211 -8.32 7.71 0.95
C GLU A 211 -7.35 7.38 2.11
N THR A 212 -7.87 6.89 3.23
CA THR A 212 -7.06 6.39 4.36
C THR A 212 -6.22 5.18 3.95
N LYS A 213 -6.82 4.20 3.28
CA LYS A 213 -6.12 3.02 2.74
C LYS A 213 -5.04 3.45 1.75
N ASP A 214 -5.37 4.38 0.88
CA ASP A 214 -4.49 4.91 -0.15
C ASP A 214 -3.29 5.62 0.44
N THR A 215 -3.52 6.45 1.47
CA THR A 215 -2.45 7.08 2.25
C THR A 215 -1.57 6.04 2.92
N LEU A 216 -2.16 4.99 3.50
CA LEU A 216 -1.42 3.92 4.15
C LEU A 216 -0.53 3.14 3.17
N VAL A 217 -1.06 2.80 1.99
CA VAL A 217 -0.29 2.13 0.93
C VAL A 217 0.88 3.02 0.48
N ALA A 218 0.65 4.32 0.32
CA ALA A 218 1.71 5.25 -0.05
C ALA A 218 2.82 5.33 1.01
N LEU A 219 2.46 5.46 2.30
CA LEU A 219 3.45 5.52 3.39
C LEU A 219 4.26 4.21 3.49
N LEU A 220 3.62 3.06 3.27
CA LEU A 220 4.30 1.76 3.21
C LEU A 220 5.27 1.68 2.04
N ALA A 221 4.84 2.11 0.86
CA ALA A 221 5.71 2.15 -0.32
C ALA A 221 6.94 3.03 -0.07
N GLN A 222 6.78 4.20 0.57
CA GLN A 222 7.92 5.06 0.92
C GLN A 222 8.88 4.43 1.94
N ASN A 223 8.40 3.52 2.80
CA ASN A 223 9.27 2.78 3.71
C ASN A 223 10.07 1.67 3.02
N GLU A 224 9.54 1.15 1.91
CA GLU A 224 10.20 0.15 1.05
C GLU A 224 11.12 0.82 0.02
N GLN A 225 10.81 2.07 -0.35
CA GLN A 225 11.56 2.87 -1.29
C GLN A 225 12.66 3.67 -0.58
N HIS A 226 13.90 3.48 -1.03
CA HIS A 226 15.10 4.20 -0.60
C HIS A 226 15.60 3.84 0.80
N SER A 227 16.92 3.92 0.99
CA SER A 227 17.58 3.77 2.30
C SER A 227 17.33 5.01 3.15
N LEU A 228 16.07 5.34 3.44
CA LEU A 228 15.72 6.46 4.29
C LEU A 228 16.45 6.36 5.63
N VAL A 229 16.90 7.50 6.15
CA VAL A 229 17.49 7.57 7.50
C VAL A 229 16.51 6.98 8.53
N GLY A 230 17.04 6.15 9.44
CA GLY A 230 16.24 5.30 10.33
C GLY A 230 15.14 6.03 11.11
N HIS A 231 15.40 7.23 11.62
CA HIS A 231 14.38 7.97 12.37
C HIS A 231 13.23 8.50 11.52
N LEU A 232 13.44 8.86 10.24
CA LEU A 232 12.33 9.17 9.33
C LEU A 232 11.47 7.95 9.11
N ARG A 233 12.13 6.82 8.84
CA ARG A 233 11.47 5.54 8.59
C ARG A 233 10.56 5.18 9.77
N ILE A 234 11.09 5.28 10.99
CA ILE A 234 10.31 5.06 12.21
C ILE A 234 9.14 6.06 12.29
N ALA A 235 9.38 7.36 12.13
CA ALA A 235 8.33 8.38 12.25
C ALA A 235 7.18 8.18 11.23
N ILE A 236 7.51 7.84 9.98
CA ILE A 236 6.56 7.51 8.92
C ILE A 236 5.77 6.26 9.29
N MET A 237 6.46 5.20 9.69
CA MET A 237 5.82 3.94 10.02
C MET A 237 4.97 4.03 11.30
N ASP A 238 5.36 4.88 12.25
CA ASP A 238 4.58 5.14 13.47
C ASP A 238 3.20 5.68 13.12
N ARG A 239 3.19 6.63 12.18
CA ARG A 239 1.95 7.24 11.71
C ARG A 239 1.14 6.33 10.80
N ALA A 240 1.80 5.57 9.95
CA ALA A 240 1.17 4.52 9.16
C ALA A 240 0.46 3.52 10.08
N LEU A 241 1.09 3.12 11.20
CA LEU A 241 0.50 2.17 12.14
C LEU A 241 -0.70 2.75 12.89
N ASP A 242 -0.66 4.02 13.29
CA ASP A 242 -1.81 4.72 13.88
C ASP A 242 -2.99 4.77 12.90
N LEU A 243 -2.70 5.09 11.62
CA LEU A 243 -3.66 5.14 10.52
C LEU A 243 -4.30 3.77 10.27
N ALA A 244 -3.48 2.73 10.18
CA ALA A 244 -3.87 1.33 10.08
C ALA A 244 -4.79 0.89 11.22
N CYS A 245 -4.42 1.20 12.46
CA CYS A 245 -5.21 0.82 13.65
C CYS A 245 -6.54 1.59 13.73
N ALA A 246 -6.58 2.85 13.28
CA ALA A 246 -7.83 3.59 13.14
C ALA A 246 -8.74 2.94 12.10
N ALA A 247 -8.22 2.65 10.91
CA ALA A 247 -8.96 2.02 9.82
C ALA A 247 -9.51 0.64 10.20
N ALA A 248 -8.69 -0.21 10.83
CA ALA A 248 -9.11 -1.54 11.29
C ALA A 248 -10.22 -1.46 12.35
N ARG A 249 -10.16 -0.49 13.27
CA ARG A 249 -11.23 -0.29 14.27
C ARG A 249 -12.55 0.12 13.63
N TRP A 250 -12.53 1.06 12.69
CA TRP A 250 -13.74 1.48 11.98
C TRP A 250 -14.40 0.34 11.23
N VAL A 251 -13.58 -0.51 10.62
CA VAL A 251 -14.03 -1.71 9.93
C VAL A 251 -14.72 -2.69 10.90
N VAL A 252 -14.13 -2.95 12.06
CA VAL A 252 -14.70 -3.84 13.08
C VAL A 252 -16.00 -3.27 13.65
N GLU A 253 -16.06 -1.95 13.88
CA GLU A 253 -17.25 -1.25 14.34
C GLU A 253 -18.38 -1.33 13.29
N ALA A 254 -18.07 -1.16 12.00
CA ALA A 254 -19.01 -1.30 10.89
C ALA A 254 -19.55 -2.74 10.76
N ASP A 255 -18.70 -3.76 10.93
CA ASP A 255 -19.13 -5.16 10.92
C ASP A 255 -20.07 -5.48 12.10
N ALA A 256 -19.82 -4.90 13.28
CA ALA A 256 -20.65 -5.10 14.48
C ALA A 256 -22.08 -4.58 14.31
N ILE A 257 -22.29 -3.53 13.51
CA ILE A 257 -23.62 -2.99 13.17
C ILE A 257 -24.26 -3.67 11.95
N GLY A 258 -23.64 -4.73 11.42
CA GLY A 258 -24.17 -5.54 10.33
C GLY A 258 -23.92 -4.98 8.93
N VAL A 259 -23.05 -3.98 8.79
CA VAL A 259 -22.58 -3.50 7.48
C VAL A 259 -21.48 -4.45 7.01
N ARG A 260 -21.87 -5.66 6.57
CA ARG A 260 -20.92 -6.65 6.06
C ARG A 260 -20.21 -6.09 4.83
N ASN A 261 -18.93 -5.79 4.99
CA ASN A 261 -18.10 -5.35 3.88
C ASN A 261 -16.90 -6.29 3.72
N THR A 262 -16.76 -6.93 2.56
CA THR A 262 -15.57 -7.74 2.21
C THR A 262 -14.27 -6.94 2.25
N SER A 263 -14.38 -5.60 2.28
CA SER A 263 -13.28 -4.65 2.55
C SER A 263 -12.59 -4.84 3.91
N CYS A 264 -13.25 -5.49 4.89
CA CYS A 264 -12.74 -5.65 6.25
C CYS A 264 -11.40 -6.39 6.29
N ASP A 265 -11.31 -7.48 5.54
CA ASP A 265 -10.15 -8.36 5.57
C ASP A 265 -8.91 -7.67 4.97
N ASN A 266 -9.09 -6.97 3.85
CA ASN A 266 -8.01 -6.24 3.20
C ASN A 266 -7.44 -5.12 4.09
N THR A 267 -8.30 -4.40 4.80
CA THR A 267 -7.87 -3.29 5.67
C THR A 267 -7.09 -3.80 6.88
N CYS A 268 -7.56 -4.87 7.51
CA CYS A 268 -6.86 -5.43 8.66
C CYS A 268 -5.57 -6.17 8.27
N MET A 269 -5.53 -6.82 7.10
CA MET A 269 -4.29 -7.34 6.51
C MET A 269 -3.28 -6.21 6.24
N LEU A 270 -3.73 -5.09 5.68
CA LEU A 270 -2.88 -3.91 5.47
C LEU A 270 -2.36 -3.34 6.81
N ALA A 271 -3.23 -3.29 7.83
CA ALA A 271 -2.82 -2.89 9.17
C ALA A 271 -1.76 -3.82 9.77
N SER A 272 -1.90 -5.12 9.53
CA SER A 272 -0.95 -6.13 9.98
C SER A 272 0.40 -6.00 9.26
N ARG A 273 0.41 -5.79 7.94
CA ARG A 273 1.62 -5.47 7.17
C ARG A 273 2.32 -4.23 7.72
N THR A 274 1.54 -3.22 8.08
CA THR A 274 2.07 -1.98 8.67
C THR A 274 2.71 -2.20 10.02
N ALA A 275 2.10 -3.04 10.88
CA ALA A 275 2.67 -3.40 12.16
C ALA A 275 4.01 -4.14 12.00
N VAL A 276 4.11 -5.06 11.03
CA VAL A 276 5.37 -5.77 10.70
C VAL A 276 6.43 -4.78 10.23
N ALA A 277 6.11 -3.93 9.25
CA ALA A 277 7.05 -2.96 8.71
C ALA A 277 7.53 -1.95 9.76
N TRP A 278 6.64 -1.52 10.67
CA TRP A 278 7.00 -0.64 11.78
C TRP A 278 7.94 -1.35 12.76
N ALA A 279 7.62 -2.59 13.14
CA ALA A 279 8.47 -3.36 14.04
C ALA A 279 9.87 -3.55 13.44
N LEU A 280 9.97 -3.94 12.17
CA LEU A 280 11.25 -4.06 11.45
C LEU A 280 12.03 -2.73 11.40
N ALA A 281 11.35 -1.61 11.13
CA ALA A 281 12.00 -0.30 11.08
C ALA A 281 12.57 0.11 12.44
N VAL A 282 11.84 -0.18 13.51
CA VAL A 282 12.26 0.12 14.88
C VAL A 282 13.43 -0.78 15.31
N THR A 283 13.40 -2.07 15.01
CA THR A 283 14.47 -3.00 15.41
C THR A 283 15.75 -2.83 14.61
N ALA A 284 15.67 -2.32 13.38
CA ALA A 284 16.84 -2.02 12.56
C ALA A 284 17.56 -0.71 12.94
N SER A 285 16.95 0.15 13.77
CA SER A 285 17.53 1.45 14.12
C SER A 285 18.54 1.36 15.26
N ALA A 286 19.66 2.08 15.14
CA ALA A 286 20.69 2.20 16.18
C ALA A 286 20.36 3.22 17.28
N GLU A 287 19.32 4.04 17.10
CA GLU A 287 18.86 5.02 18.09
C GLU A 287 18.27 4.35 19.34
N PRO A 288 18.20 5.03 20.52
CA PRO A 288 17.74 4.42 21.77
C PRO A 288 16.41 3.69 21.56
N ALA A 289 16.52 2.36 21.59
CA ALA A 289 15.51 1.45 21.10
C ALA A 289 14.18 1.68 21.85
N VAL A 290 13.10 1.78 21.09
CA VAL A 290 11.76 1.50 21.63
C VAL A 290 11.86 0.12 22.29
N ASP A 291 11.52 0.04 23.58
CA ASP A 291 11.70 -1.20 24.32
C ASP A 291 10.79 -2.32 23.76
N GLY A 292 11.20 -3.58 23.98
CA GLY A 292 10.50 -4.75 23.45
C GLY A 292 9.04 -4.85 23.91
N GLU A 293 8.72 -4.38 25.12
CA GLU A 293 7.34 -4.37 25.64
C GLU A 293 6.47 -3.34 24.90
N THR A 294 7.03 -2.17 24.58
CA THR A 294 6.34 -1.18 23.75
C THR A 294 6.07 -1.72 22.35
N ILE A 295 7.04 -2.40 21.72
CA ILE A 295 6.85 -3.01 20.39
C ILE A 295 5.77 -4.10 20.47
N LYS A 296 5.86 -5.02 21.44
CA LYS A 296 4.87 -6.08 21.69
C LYS A 296 3.47 -5.50 21.90
N ALA A 297 3.33 -4.47 22.73
CA ALA A 297 2.04 -3.83 23.00
C ALA A 297 1.45 -3.19 21.74
N ARG A 298 2.27 -2.54 20.91
CA ARG A 298 1.81 -1.84 19.71
C ARG A 298 1.43 -2.80 18.59
N THR A 299 2.07 -3.96 18.50
CA THR A 299 1.79 -4.98 17.48
C THR A 299 0.77 -6.02 17.92
N ALA A 300 0.43 -6.10 19.22
CA ALA A 300 -0.55 -7.06 19.75
C ALA A 300 -1.90 -7.12 19.01
N PRO A 301 -2.51 -6.01 18.55
CA PRO A 301 -3.74 -6.08 17.76
C PRO A 301 -3.56 -6.83 16.43
N ALA A 302 -2.41 -6.64 15.76
CA ALA A 302 -2.08 -7.35 14.52
C ALA A 302 -1.80 -8.83 14.80
N THR A 303 -1.00 -9.16 15.83
CA THR A 303 -0.74 -10.54 16.26
C THR A 303 -2.05 -11.31 16.46
N LYS A 304 -2.96 -10.78 17.28
CA LYS A 304 -4.26 -11.41 17.56
C LYS A 304 -5.11 -11.59 16.30
N TYR A 305 -5.06 -10.63 15.38
CA TYR A 305 -5.81 -10.70 14.12
C TYR A 305 -5.26 -11.81 13.21
N LEU A 306 -3.93 -11.93 13.11
CA LEU A 306 -3.23 -12.90 12.28
C LEU A 306 -3.34 -14.33 12.85
N GLU A 307 -3.24 -14.49 14.16
CA GLU A 307 -3.48 -15.75 14.88
C GLU A 307 -4.87 -16.34 14.59
N ALA A 308 -5.88 -15.48 14.43
CA ALA A 308 -7.24 -15.92 14.10
C ALA A 308 -7.42 -16.35 12.63
N ARG A 309 -6.40 -16.20 11.78
CA ARG A 309 -6.46 -16.36 10.30
C ARG A 309 -5.48 -17.39 9.76
N THR A 310 -5.29 -18.49 10.48
CA THR A 310 -4.43 -19.62 10.07
C THR A 310 -4.88 -20.38 8.83
N SER A 311 -5.98 -19.95 8.19
CA SER A 311 -6.44 -20.46 6.89
C SER A 311 -5.98 -19.63 5.70
N SER A 312 -5.27 -18.52 5.91
CA SER A 312 -4.73 -17.65 4.87
C SER A 312 -3.20 -17.72 4.87
N ALA A 313 -2.60 -18.18 3.77
CA ALA A 313 -1.14 -18.28 3.63
C ALA A 313 -0.45 -16.92 3.87
N ALA A 314 -1.01 -15.85 3.31
CA ALA A 314 -0.52 -14.49 3.51
C ALA A 314 -0.60 -14.04 4.98
N ALA A 315 -1.66 -14.40 5.71
CA ALA A 315 -1.77 -14.06 7.13
C ALA A 315 -0.76 -14.86 7.98
N CYS A 316 -0.58 -16.15 7.70
CA CYS A 316 0.43 -16.99 8.33
C CYS A 316 1.84 -16.44 8.13
N LYS A 317 2.17 -16.01 6.90
CA LYS A 317 3.45 -15.38 6.55
C LYS A 317 3.71 -14.10 7.33
N LEU A 318 2.74 -13.18 7.37
CA LEU A 318 2.87 -11.96 8.17
C LEU A 318 2.97 -12.25 9.66
N HIS A 319 2.27 -13.29 10.14
CA HIS A 319 2.34 -13.68 11.54
C HIS A 319 3.74 -14.14 11.91
N ALA A 320 4.33 -15.00 11.08
CA ALA A 320 5.70 -15.47 11.26
C ALA A 320 6.70 -14.32 11.26
N GLN A 321 6.62 -13.40 10.28
CA GLN A 321 7.50 -12.23 10.21
C GLN A 321 7.41 -11.39 11.48
N LEU A 322 6.19 -11.14 11.98
CA LEU A 322 6.00 -10.40 13.22
C LEU A 322 6.61 -11.11 14.43
N LEU A 323 6.39 -12.43 14.54
CA LEU A 323 6.91 -13.26 15.62
C LEU A 323 8.45 -13.37 15.61
N ILE A 324 9.07 -13.45 14.43
CA ILE A 324 10.54 -13.39 14.28
C ILE A 324 11.05 -12.07 14.83
N VAL A 325 10.44 -10.94 14.44
CA VAL A 325 10.83 -9.63 14.96
C VAL A 325 10.67 -9.57 16.47
N LEU A 326 9.54 -10.02 17.02
CA LEU A 326 9.31 -10.06 18.47
C LEU A 326 10.36 -10.95 19.18
N SER A 327 10.68 -12.12 18.64
CA SER A 327 11.69 -13.01 19.25
C SER A 327 13.07 -12.36 19.37
N SER A 328 13.41 -11.42 18.49
CA SER A 328 14.70 -10.73 18.52
C SER A 328 14.81 -9.60 19.57
N ILE A 329 13.69 -9.15 20.12
CA ILE A 329 13.63 -7.97 21.02
C ILE A 329 13.05 -8.25 22.40
N LEU A 330 12.44 -9.41 22.61
CA LEU A 330 11.91 -9.79 23.91
C LEU A 330 13.07 -10.04 24.87
N GLY A 331 13.01 -9.40 26.04
CA GLY A 331 14.06 -9.54 27.07
C GLY A 331 13.97 -10.83 27.88
N ASP A 332 12.82 -11.51 27.85
CA ASP A 332 12.62 -12.82 28.46
C ASP A 332 12.95 -13.91 27.44
N GLU A 333 13.93 -14.76 27.76
CA GLU A 333 14.45 -15.79 26.85
C GLU A 333 13.41 -16.85 26.52
N ASP A 334 12.58 -17.25 27.50
CA ASP A 334 11.54 -18.25 27.29
C ASP A 334 10.43 -17.70 26.38
N GLU A 335 10.04 -16.44 26.56
CA GLU A 335 9.11 -15.75 25.65
C GLU A 335 9.70 -15.58 24.25
N ALA A 336 10.99 -15.24 24.13
CA ALA A 336 11.67 -15.10 22.85
C ALA A 336 11.71 -16.43 22.06
N ILE A 337 12.08 -17.53 22.73
CA ILE A 337 12.07 -18.88 22.15
C ILE A 337 10.66 -19.27 21.74
N GLY A 338 9.67 -19.05 22.61
CA GLY A 338 8.27 -19.36 22.30
C GLY A 338 7.73 -18.58 21.10
N ALA A 339 8.11 -17.31 20.95
CA ALA A 339 7.77 -16.52 19.77
C ALA A 339 8.43 -17.06 18.49
N PHE A 340 9.71 -17.46 18.57
CA PHE A 340 10.44 -18.02 17.43
C PHE A 340 9.85 -19.36 16.97
N ASP A 341 9.56 -20.28 17.92
CA ASP A 341 8.92 -21.56 17.60
C ASP A 341 7.54 -21.35 16.95
N ALA A 342 6.74 -20.43 17.48
CA ALA A 342 5.44 -20.08 16.89
C ALA A 342 5.59 -19.48 15.48
N ALA A 343 6.70 -18.79 15.19
CA ALA A 343 6.98 -18.27 13.85
C ALA A 343 7.25 -19.41 12.85
N ILE A 344 8.02 -20.42 13.25
CA ILE A 344 8.27 -21.62 12.43
C ILE A 344 6.95 -22.34 12.14
N GLU A 345 6.11 -22.55 13.15
CA GLU A 345 4.78 -23.17 12.97
C GLU A 345 3.91 -22.37 11.98
N ALA A 346 3.95 -21.04 12.07
CA ALA A 346 3.22 -20.17 11.15
C ALA A 346 3.76 -20.26 9.71
N LEU A 347 5.08 -20.32 9.49
CA LEU A 347 5.67 -20.52 8.16
C LEU A 347 5.36 -21.90 7.59
N GLN A 348 5.48 -22.96 8.38
CA GLN A 348 5.08 -24.31 7.96
C GLN A 348 3.61 -24.32 7.53
N ARG A 349 2.74 -23.65 8.30
CA ARG A 349 1.33 -23.53 7.93
C ARG A 349 1.13 -22.73 6.65
N ALA A 350 1.89 -21.65 6.42
CA ALA A 350 1.86 -20.91 5.16
C ALA A 350 2.26 -21.80 3.98
N HIS A 351 3.33 -22.60 4.13
CA HIS A 351 3.80 -23.54 3.12
C HIS A 351 2.78 -24.65 2.82
N GLU A 352 2.11 -25.21 3.84
CA GLU A 352 1.02 -26.18 3.64
C GLU A 352 -0.13 -25.61 2.80
N LEU A 353 -0.43 -24.32 2.97
CA LEU A 353 -1.51 -23.63 2.27
C LEU A 353 -1.12 -23.23 0.85
N ASP A 354 0.13 -22.82 0.63
CA ASP A 354 0.70 -22.51 -0.68
C ASP A 354 2.15 -23.03 -0.82
N PRO A 355 2.32 -24.30 -1.25
CA PRO A 355 3.65 -24.90 -1.36
C PRO A 355 4.55 -24.29 -2.44
N LYS A 356 4.01 -23.39 -3.27
CA LYS A 356 4.73 -22.75 -4.38
C LYS A 356 5.20 -21.34 -4.04
N ASP A 357 4.89 -20.81 -2.85
CA ASP A 357 5.42 -19.53 -2.40
C ASP A 357 6.93 -19.69 -2.13
N GLU A 358 7.74 -19.31 -3.12
CA GLU A 358 9.21 -19.40 -3.07
C GLU A 358 9.80 -18.66 -1.88
N ASP A 359 9.20 -17.54 -1.44
CA ASP A 359 9.70 -16.77 -0.30
C ASP A 359 9.47 -17.52 1.02
N VAL A 360 8.34 -18.23 1.18
CA VAL A 360 8.10 -19.08 2.36
C VAL A 360 9.06 -20.28 2.37
N VAL A 361 9.31 -20.88 1.20
CA VAL A 361 10.27 -21.98 1.04
C VAL A 361 11.67 -21.52 1.46
N CYS A 362 12.16 -20.41 0.90
CA CYS A 362 13.47 -19.86 1.26
C CYS A 362 13.58 -19.54 2.75
N GLN A 363 12.57 -18.91 3.36
CA GLN A 363 12.59 -18.61 4.80
C GLN A 363 12.65 -19.87 5.66
N LEU A 364 11.93 -20.94 5.31
CA LEU A 364 11.99 -22.21 6.04
C LEU A 364 13.35 -22.90 5.88
N GLU A 365 13.93 -22.87 4.68
CA GLU A 365 15.28 -23.40 4.41
C GLU A 365 16.36 -22.62 5.18
N ASP A 366 16.28 -21.28 5.21
CA ASP A 366 17.18 -20.41 5.97
C ASP A 366 17.12 -20.69 7.48
N LEU A 367 15.95 -21.11 7.98
CA LEU A 367 15.74 -21.54 9.36
C LEU A 367 16.15 -23.01 9.60
N GLY A 368 16.68 -23.70 8.58
CA GLY A 368 17.18 -25.07 8.66
C GLY A 368 16.09 -26.15 8.64
N MET A 369 14.89 -25.83 8.15
CA MET A 369 13.78 -26.79 8.05
C MET A 369 13.89 -27.59 6.75
N GLU A 370 13.72 -28.92 6.84
CA GLU A 370 13.61 -29.80 5.69
C GLU A 370 12.14 -29.83 5.20
N LEU A 371 11.90 -29.46 3.93
CA LEU A 371 10.57 -29.34 3.31
C LEU A 371 10.09 -30.60 2.58
#